data_AF-A0A931Q5D0-F1
#
_entry.id   AF-A0A931Q5D0-F1
#
_cell.length_a   1.000
_cell.length_b   1.000
_cell.length_c   1.000
_cell.angle_alpha   90.00
_cell.angle_beta   90.00
_cell.angle_gamma   90.00
#
_symmetry.space_group_name_H-M   'P 1'
#
loop_
_entity.id
_entity.type
_entity.pdbx_description
1 polymer ?
#
loop_
_entity_poly.entity_id
_entity_poly.type
_entity_poly.pdbx_seq_one_letter_code
_entity_poly.pdbx_strand_id
1 'polypeptide(L)'
;MTQISSVVGSSCSIQPKINDDWRVIPNLWGAIIANPGEMKTPAIQEAIKPLVKLESKAFEDFSMGQKTHEIDLMESKAKRDAEEQRMKKAVRHDNSTEISQIKNRLQNMSQPASPMCRRYQVNDSTVAKLSEIMAQNQRGLLYFRDELIALLSSLDKEGNEADRAFFLETWNGNGNFTTDRIGRGTIRNENLCLSILGGIQPQKLESYLFRAIKGGENDGLIQRFQMMVYPDRRKTWHPADFKPDLQARERVSKIIETLANLDFTNAGAITNGTMAPHFQFDSEAQTIFFEWWTQLETEKITIDDQPIIIEHLSKYRKLMPSLALLFHLVDVADGRKTGQVSKQATILAVQWCNYLEGHARRIYSLVGSVAVQAARKLADKIKAGHLKDEFTIRDVYRKEWVLLEEKELIKKACDELVEAGWLQMIEQQAQSGGHKVLKFIINPKIKELKLGC
;
A
#
# COMPACT_ATOMS: atom_id res chain seq x y z
N MET A 1 -8.21 1.76 7.04
CA MET A 1 -8.49 2.05 5.62
C MET A 1 -7.90 1.02 4.66
N THR A 2 -6.60 0.74 4.65
CA THR A 2 -6.01 -0.27 3.73
C THR A 2 -6.66 -1.66 3.79
N GLN A 3 -7.01 -2.14 4.99
CA GLN A 3 -7.78 -3.38 5.17
C GLN A 3 -9.21 -3.29 4.62
N ILE A 4 -9.88 -2.14 4.74
CA ILE A 4 -11.23 -1.95 4.19
C ILE A 4 -11.16 -1.91 2.66
N SER A 5 -10.15 -1.23 2.12
CA SER A 5 -9.77 -1.24 0.71
C SER A 5 -9.61 -2.67 0.17
N SER A 6 -8.97 -3.58 0.90
CA SER A 6 -8.80 -4.97 0.43
C SER A 6 -10.09 -5.78 0.45
N VAL A 7 -11.04 -5.45 1.34
CA VAL A 7 -12.34 -6.14 1.45
C VAL A 7 -13.30 -5.68 0.35
N VAL A 8 -13.33 -4.36 0.09
CA VAL A 8 -14.10 -3.78 -1.02
C VAL A 8 -13.45 -4.14 -2.35
N GLY A 9 -12.17 -3.82 -2.50
CA GLY A 9 -11.35 -4.09 -3.67
C GLY A 9 -12.02 -3.68 -4.98
N SER A 10 -11.88 -4.50 -6.03
CA SER A 10 -12.42 -4.25 -7.37
C SER A 10 -13.94 -4.43 -7.50
N SER A 11 -14.62 -4.87 -6.43
CA SER A 11 -16.08 -5.09 -6.48
C SER A 11 -16.89 -3.80 -6.55
N CYS A 12 -16.26 -2.66 -6.28
CA CYS A 12 -16.85 -1.35 -6.46
C CYS A 12 -15.79 -0.30 -6.82
N SER A 13 -16.22 0.75 -7.50
CA SER A 13 -15.38 1.91 -7.83
C SER A 13 -16.11 3.22 -7.56
N ILE A 14 -15.39 4.33 -7.70
CA ILE A 14 -15.98 5.67 -7.74
C ILE A 14 -15.68 6.27 -9.11
N GLN A 15 -16.66 6.96 -9.70
CA GLN A 15 -16.49 7.78 -10.89
C GLN A 15 -16.45 9.25 -10.45
N PRO A 16 -15.26 9.87 -10.33
CA PRO A 16 -15.13 11.18 -9.70
C PRO A 16 -15.69 12.33 -10.53
N LYS A 17 -15.82 12.19 -11.86
CA LYS A 17 -16.48 13.20 -12.69
C LYS A 17 -17.76 12.64 -13.29
N ILE A 18 -18.80 13.47 -13.26
CA ILE A 18 -20.16 13.08 -13.64
C ILE A 18 -20.26 12.70 -15.13
N ASN A 19 -19.50 13.40 -15.98
CA ASN A 19 -19.60 13.32 -17.44
C ASN A 19 -18.43 12.59 -18.11
N ASP A 20 -17.53 11.96 -17.34
CA ASP A 20 -16.46 11.11 -17.88
C ASP A 20 -16.65 9.64 -17.49
N ASP A 21 -15.85 8.76 -18.09
CA ASP A 21 -15.83 7.32 -17.81
C ASP A 21 -14.68 6.94 -16.86
N TRP A 22 -14.01 7.93 -16.25
CA TRP A 22 -12.86 7.69 -15.42
C TRP A 22 -13.30 7.12 -14.07
N ARG A 23 -12.97 5.84 -13.84
CA ARG A 23 -13.29 5.12 -12.61
C ARG A 23 -12.05 4.81 -11.79
N VAL A 24 -12.21 4.89 -10.48
CA VAL A 24 -11.17 4.59 -9.49
C VAL A 24 -11.63 3.45 -8.60
N ILE A 25 -10.93 2.33 -8.67
CA ILE A 25 -11.07 1.25 -7.69
C ILE A 25 -10.32 1.66 -6.42
N PRO A 26 -10.92 1.56 -5.22
CA PRO A 26 -10.34 2.06 -3.99
C PRO A 26 -9.26 1.15 -3.41
N ASN A 27 -8.33 0.69 -4.26
CA ASN A 27 -7.18 -0.12 -3.86
C ASN A 27 -6.06 0.76 -3.30
N LEU A 28 -5.68 0.52 -2.04
CA LEU A 28 -4.73 1.32 -1.26
C LEU A 28 -3.52 0.50 -0.83
N TRP A 29 -2.34 1.15 -0.85
CA TRP A 29 -1.10 0.61 -0.30
C TRP A 29 -0.63 1.50 0.85
N GLY A 30 -0.30 0.89 1.98
CA GLY A 30 0.11 1.59 3.20
C GLY A 30 1.25 0.90 3.93
N ALA A 31 1.93 1.68 4.77
CA ALA A 31 2.91 1.15 5.69
C ALA A 31 2.96 1.98 6.97
N ILE A 32 3.29 1.33 8.08
CA ILE A 32 3.55 2.02 9.35
C ILE A 32 5.05 2.04 9.59
N ILE A 33 5.62 3.24 9.62
CA ILE A 33 7.03 3.46 9.94
C ILE A 33 7.18 3.65 11.43
N ALA A 34 7.91 2.77 12.08
CA ALA A 34 8.22 2.87 13.51
C ALA A 34 9.52 2.15 13.84
N ASN A 35 10.18 2.58 14.91
CA ASN A 35 11.44 1.98 15.33
C ASN A 35 11.23 0.58 15.90
N PRO A 36 12.28 -0.27 15.88
CA PRO A 36 12.27 -1.50 16.66
C PRO A 36 11.86 -1.22 18.12
N GLY A 37 10.91 -2.00 18.62
CA GLY A 37 10.39 -1.85 20.00
C GLY A 37 9.19 -0.91 20.18
N GLU A 38 8.78 -0.12 19.17
CA GLU A 38 7.64 0.81 19.30
C GLU A 38 6.25 0.16 19.12
N MET A 39 6.14 -1.15 19.28
CA MET A 39 4.87 -1.91 19.22
C MET A 39 4.07 -1.75 17.91
N LYS A 40 4.75 -1.52 16.77
CA LYS A 40 4.10 -1.43 15.46
C LYS A 40 3.33 -2.70 15.08
N THR A 41 3.93 -3.87 15.29
CA THR A 41 3.37 -5.17 14.91
C THR A 41 2.09 -5.47 15.70
N PRO A 42 2.06 -5.36 17.05
CA PRO A 42 0.81 -5.47 17.81
C PRO A 42 -0.30 -4.52 17.33
N ALA A 43 0.04 -3.25 17.02
CA ALA A 43 -0.95 -2.28 16.56
C ALA A 43 -1.56 -2.66 15.20
N ILE A 44 -0.72 -3.10 14.25
CA ILE A 44 -1.19 -3.58 12.94
C ILE A 44 -2.04 -4.85 13.10
N GLN A 45 -1.60 -5.79 13.94
CA GLN A 45 -2.34 -7.03 14.20
C GLN A 45 -3.73 -6.77 14.78
N GLU A 46 -3.87 -5.83 15.73
CA GLU A 46 -5.19 -5.46 16.27
C GLU A 46 -6.12 -4.94 15.15
N ALA A 47 -5.62 -4.10 14.26
CA ALA A 47 -6.39 -3.61 13.12
C ALA A 47 -6.80 -4.73 12.16
N ILE A 48 -5.94 -5.75 11.95
CA ILE A 48 -6.19 -6.84 11.01
C ILE A 48 -7.16 -7.91 11.56
N LYS A 49 -7.35 -8.01 12.88
CA LYS A 49 -8.20 -9.04 13.54
C LYS A 49 -9.57 -9.28 12.89
N PRO A 50 -10.36 -8.26 12.50
CA PRO A 50 -11.63 -8.50 11.81
C PRO A 50 -11.49 -9.26 10.48
N LEU A 51 -10.41 -9.00 9.73
CA LEU A 51 -10.13 -9.71 8.48
C LEU A 51 -9.76 -11.18 8.74
N VAL A 52 -8.98 -11.43 9.81
CA VAL A 52 -8.65 -12.79 10.25
C VAL A 52 -9.92 -13.57 10.60
N LYS A 53 -10.89 -12.95 11.29
CA LYS A 53 -12.19 -13.59 11.57
C LYS A 53 -12.93 -13.97 10.29
N LEU A 54 -12.96 -13.09 9.29
CA LEU A 54 -13.57 -13.40 7.99
C LEU A 54 -12.87 -14.54 7.27
N GLU A 55 -11.54 -14.57 7.34
CA GLU A 55 -10.74 -15.63 6.75
C GLU A 55 -10.96 -16.98 7.44
N SER A 56 -11.03 -17.02 8.77
CA SER A 56 -11.38 -18.23 9.53
C SER A 56 -12.74 -18.77 9.12
N LYS A 57 -13.77 -17.91 9.06
CA LYS A 57 -15.11 -18.29 8.59
C LYS A 57 -15.09 -18.84 7.16
N ALA A 58 -14.37 -18.19 6.25
CA ALA A 58 -14.26 -18.65 4.87
C ALA A 58 -13.55 -20.01 4.75
N PHE A 59 -12.54 -20.30 5.59
CA PHE A 59 -11.91 -21.61 5.65
C PHE A 59 -12.84 -22.70 6.20
N GLU A 60 -13.64 -22.38 7.21
CA GLU A 60 -14.66 -23.29 7.75
C GLU A 60 -15.72 -23.61 6.69
N ASP A 61 -16.28 -22.58 6.04
CA ASP A 61 -17.26 -22.72 4.95
C ASP A 61 -16.69 -23.55 3.79
N PHE A 62 -15.43 -23.32 3.42
CA PHE A 62 -14.73 -24.08 2.40
C PHE A 62 -14.53 -25.55 2.80
N SER A 63 -14.13 -25.82 4.05
CA SER A 63 -13.95 -27.19 4.53
C SER A 63 -15.27 -27.97 4.55
N MET A 64 -16.37 -27.32 4.95
CA MET A 64 -17.71 -27.91 4.87
C MET A 64 -18.11 -28.17 3.41
N GLY A 65 -17.90 -27.18 2.53
CA GLY A 65 -18.17 -27.30 1.10
C GLY A 65 -17.36 -28.41 0.43
N GLN A 66 -16.10 -28.63 0.84
CA GLN A 66 -15.26 -29.73 0.33
C GLN A 66 -15.85 -31.10 0.67
N LYS A 67 -16.34 -31.30 1.89
CA LYS A 67 -16.98 -32.56 2.29
C LYS A 67 -18.23 -32.85 1.45
N THR A 68 -19.07 -31.83 1.24
CA THR A 68 -20.25 -31.95 0.38
C THR A 68 -19.85 -32.24 -1.06
N HIS A 69 -18.86 -31.52 -1.59
CA HIS A 69 -18.37 -31.71 -2.95
C HIS A 69 -17.79 -33.11 -3.18
N GLU A 70 -17.06 -33.67 -2.21
CA GLU A 70 -16.54 -35.04 -2.31
C GLU A 70 -17.67 -36.07 -2.45
N ILE A 71 -18.75 -35.90 -1.69
CA ILE A 71 -19.94 -36.76 -1.76
C ILE A 71 -20.64 -36.59 -3.12
N ASP A 72 -20.89 -35.34 -3.54
CA ASP A 72 -21.54 -35.04 -4.82
C ASP A 72 -20.71 -35.55 -6.00
N LEU A 73 -19.38 -35.48 -5.91
CA LEU A 73 -18.46 -35.97 -6.93
C LEU A 73 -18.48 -37.50 -7.00
N MET A 74 -18.54 -38.20 -5.86
CA MET A 74 -18.72 -39.65 -5.82
C MET A 74 -20.06 -40.05 -6.44
N GLU A 75 -21.15 -39.36 -6.12
CA GLU A 75 -22.47 -39.62 -6.69
C GLU A 75 -22.48 -39.36 -8.21
N SER A 76 -21.91 -38.23 -8.66
CA SER A 76 -21.80 -37.88 -10.08
C SER A 76 -20.96 -38.91 -10.86
N LYS A 77 -19.83 -39.37 -10.30
CA LYS A 77 -19.01 -40.44 -10.88
C LYS A 77 -19.79 -41.76 -10.98
N ALA A 78 -20.46 -42.18 -9.89
CA ALA A 78 -21.24 -43.41 -9.89
C ALA A 78 -22.39 -43.39 -10.92
N LYS A 79 -23.10 -42.26 -11.04
CA LYS A 79 -24.13 -42.07 -12.08
C LYS A 79 -23.53 -42.13 -13.48
N ARG A 80 -22.37 -41.50 -13.70
CA ARG A 80 -21.68 -41.51 -15.01
C ARG A 80 -21.22 -42.91 -15.39
N ASP A 81 -20.62 -43.65 -14.46
CA ASP A 81 -20.19 -45.04 -14.66
C ASP A 81 -21.39 -45.95 -14.99
N ALA A 82 -22.54 -45.74 -14.34
CA ALA A 82 -23.77 -46.47 -14.64
C ALA A 82 -24.27 -46.21 -16.07
N GLU A 83 -24.26 -44.95 -16.53
CA GLU A 83 -24.62 -44.59 -17.91
C GLU A 83 -23.58 -45.11 -18.93
N GLU A 84 -22.28 -45.11 -18.60
CA GLU A 84 -21.25 -45.71 -19.45
C GLU A 84 -21.42 -47.23 -19.59
N GLN A 85 -21.81 -47.92 -18.52
CA GLN A 85 -22.14 -49.36 -18.57
C GLN A 85 -23.39 -49.62 -19.43
N ARG A 86 -24.43 -48.77 -19.33
CA ARG A 86 -25.62 -48.83 -20.20
C ARG A 86 -25.24 -48.61 -21.66
N MET A 87 -24.38 -47.62 -21.93
CA MET A 87 -23.89 -47.33 -23.28
C MET A 87 -23.15 -48.53 -23.88
N LYS A 88 -22.25 -49.17 -23.13
CA LYS A 88 -21.55 -50.38 -23.59
C LYS A 88 -22.51 -51.52 -23.95
N LYS A 89 -23.60 -51.70 -23.20
CA LYS A 89 -24.64 -52.71 -23.51
C LYS A 89 -25.46 -52.33 -24.76
N ALA A 90 -25.91 -51.08 -24.85
CA ALA A 90 -26.70 -50.60 -25.98
C ALA A 90 -25.93 -50.68 -27.31
N VAL A 91 -24.61 -50.40 -27.30
CA VAL A 91 -23.73 -50.57 -28.46
C VAL A 91 -23.59 -52.04 -28.87
N ARG A 92 -23.49 -52.98 -27.92
CA ARG A 92 -23.41 -54.42 -28.23
C ARG A 92 -24.68 -54.96 -28.89
N HIS A 93 -25.84 -54.35 -28.62
CA HIS A 93 -27.14 -54.74 -29.15
C HIS A 93 -27.63 -53.85 -30.32
N ASP A 94 -26.77 -52.95 -30.82
CA ASP A 94 -27.07 -52.00 -31.91
C ASP A 94 -28.38 -51.18 -31.72
N ASN A 95 -28.70 -50.84 -30.47
CA ASN A 95 -29.91 -50.09 -30.13
C ASN A 95 -29.69 -48.57 -30.27
N SER A 96 -29.81 -48.09 -31.51
CA SER A 96 -29.56 -46.68 -31.89
C SER A 96 -30.40 -45.65 -31.12
N THR A 97 -31.62 -46.00 -30.71
CA THR A 97 -32.53 -45.12 -29.96
C THR A 97 -32.05 -44.94 -28.52
N GLU A 98 -31.65 -46.04 -27.87
CA GLU A 98 -31.13 -46.03 -26.51
C GLU A 98 -29.75 -45.34 -26.43
N ILE A 99 -28.89 -45.57 -27.43
CA ILE A 99 -27.60 -44.86 -27.57
C ILE A 99 -27.80 -43.35 -27.62
N SER A 100 -28.79 -42.87 -28.39
CA SER A 100 -29.08 -41.44 -28.52
C SER A 100 -29.59 -40.84 -27.21
N GLN A 101 -30.42 -41.58 -26.46
CA GLN A 101 -30.90 -41.14 -25.14
C GLN A 101 -29.79 -41.07 -24.09
N ILE A 102 -28.88 -42.05 -24.06
CA ILE A 102 -27.74 -42.07 -23.12
C ILE A 102 -26.76 -40.93 -23.43
N LYS A 103 -26.49 -40.64 -24.72
CA LYS A 103 -25.67 -39.48 -25.11
C LYS A 103 -26.24 -38.16 -24.58
N ASN A 104 -27.55 -37.94 -24.72
CA ASN A 104 -28.20 -36.75 -24.18
C ASN A 104 -28.11 -36.67 -22.64
N ARG A 105 -28.26 -37.80 -21.93
CA ARG A 105 -28.09 -37.84 -20.46
C ARG A 105 -26.65 -37.51 -20.06
N LEU A 106 -25.65 -38.14 -20.68
CA LEU A 106 -24.23 -37.90 -20.41
C LEU A 106 -23.80 -36.46 -20.74
N GLN A 107 -24.36 -35.85 -21.77
CA GLN A 107 -24.12 -34.44 -22.11
C GLN A 107 -24.72 -33.49 -21.07
N ASN A 108 -25.88 -33.82 -20.51
CA ASN A 108 -26.55 -33.00 -19.49
C ASN A 108 -26.03 -33.27 -18.06
N MET A 109 -25.14 -34.25 -17.88
CA MET A 109 -24.47 -34.50 -16.60
C MET A 109 -23.31 -33.51 -16.40
N SER A 110 -23.55 -32.49 -15.59
CA SER A 110 -22.49 -31.62 -15.08
C SER A 110 -21.71 -32.30 -13.95
N GLN A 111 -20.41 -32.02 -13.88
CA GLN A 111 -19.65 -32.29 -12.66
C GLN A 111 -20.02 -31.23 -11.61
N PRO A 112 -20.11 -31.61 -10.33
CA PRO A 112 -20.32 -30.62 -9.27
C PRO A 112 -19.19 -29.60 -9.30
N ALA A 113 -19.52 -28.32 -9.11
CA ALA A 113 -18.52 -27.28 -9.03
C ALA A 113 -17.66 -27.50 -7.78
N SER A 114 -16.33 -27.43 -7.94
CA SER A 114 -15.43 -27.47 -6.80
C SER A 114 -15.62 -26.19 -5.96
N PRO A 115 -15.75 -26.30 -4.64
CA PRO A 115 -15.85 -25.12 -3.79
C PRO A 115 -14.58 -24.26 -3.95
N MET A 116 -14.73 -22.95 -3.88
CA MET A 116 -13.60 -22.03 -3.90
C MET A 116 -13.36 -21.49 -2.50
N CYS A 117 -12.11 -21.58 -2.03
CA CYS A 117 -11.73 -20.97 -0.76
C CYS A 117 -11.56 -19.47 -0.97
N ARG A 118 -12.54 -18.68 -0.50
CA ARG A 118 -12.39 -17.23 -0.45
C ARG A 118 -11.24 -16.89 0.50
N ARG A 119 -10.25 -16.17 -0.01
CA ARG A 119 -9.11 -15.65 0.76
C ARG A 119 -9.23 -14.16 0.90
N TYR A 120 -8.79 -13.64 2.03
CA TYR A 120 -8.81 -12.21 2.29
C TYR A 120 -7.40 -11.63 2.40
N GLN A 121 -6.42 -12.44 2.77
CA GLN A 121 -5.03 -12.03 2.86
C GLN A 121 -4.04 -13.08 2.32
N VAL A 122 -2.84 -12.60 2.04
CA VAL A 122 -1.66 -13.38 1.69
C VAL A 122 -0.43 -12.72 2.32
N ASN A 123 0.55 -13.51 2.77
CA ASN A 123 1.72 -12.98 3.49
C ASN A 123 3.03 -13.15 2.73
N ASP A 124 3.23 -14.33 2.15
CA ASP A 124 4.42 -14.68 1.40
C ASP A 124 4.04 -15.65 0.28
N SER A 125 4.11 -15.19 -0.95
CA SER A 125 3.74 -15.95 -2.13
C SER A 125 4.55 -15.48 -3.32
N THR A 126 4.98 -16.43 -4.15
CA THR A 126 5.53 -16.11 -5.48
C THR A 126 4.44 -15.46 -6.35
N VAL A 127 4.82 -14.61 -7.31
CA VAL A 127 3.87 -13.98 -8.25
C VAL A 127 3.03 -15.03 -8.98
N ALA A 128 3.64 -16.15 -9.34
CA ALA A 128 2.95 -17.31 -9.91
C ALA A 128 1.77 -17.80 -9.05
N LYS A 129 2.02 -18.01 -7.74
CA LYS A 129 0.98 -18.49 -6.83
C LYS A 129 -0.01 -17.39 -6.47
N LEU A 130 0.46 -16.15 -6.38
CA LEU A 130 -0.39 -14.99 -6.13
C LEU A 130 -1.41 -14.80 -7.26
N SER A 131 -0.99 -14.91 -8.53
CA SER A 131 -1.87 -14.89 -9.70
C SER A 131 -2.94 -15.99 -9.65
N GLU A 132 -2.57 -17.23 -9.28
CA GLU A 132 -3.55 -18.31 -9.08
C GLU A 132 -4.59 -17.99 -7.99
N ILE A 133 -4.15 -17.40 -6.87
CA ILE A 133 -5.05 -17.06 -5.75
C ILE A 133 -5.97 -15.89 -6.15
N MET A 134 -5.44 -14.88 -6.83
CA MET A 134 -6.22 -13.72 -7.29
C MET A 134 -7.30 -14.11 -8.29
N ALA A 135 -7.05 -15.09 -9.16
CA ALA A 135 -8.04 -15.58 -10.12
C ALA A 135 -9.28 -16.21 -9.43
N GLN A 136 -9.10 -16.74 -8.23
CA GLN A 136 -10.19 -17.28 -7.39
C GLN A 136 -10.83 -16.21 -6.49
N ASN A 137 -10.20 -15.03 -6.38
CA ASN A 137 -10.59 -13.95 -5.46
C ASN A 137 -10.73 -12.65 -6.24
N GLN A 138 -11.71 -12.60 -7.14
CA GLN A 138 -11.89 -11.51 -8.11
C GLN A 138 -12.10 -10.12 -7.48
N ARG A 139 -12.55 -10.06 -6.21
CA ARG A 139 -12.64 -8.79 -5.46
C ARG A 139 -11.26 -8.21 -5.12
N GLY A 140 -10.23 -9.03 -5.02
CA GLY A 140 -8.90 -8.64 -4.57
C GLY A 140 -8.52 -9.18 -3.20
N LEU A 141 -7.29 -8.87 -2.77
CA LEU A 141 -6.63 -9.42 -1.58
C LEU A 141 -5.84 -8.37 -0.82
N LEU A 142 -5.59 -8.61 0.46
CA LEU A 142 -4.55 -7.92 1.24
C LEU A 142 -3.23 -8.70 1.19
N TYR A 143 -2.19 -8.12 0.61
CA TYR A 143 -0.81 -8.56 0.83
C TYR A 143 -0.28 -7.95 2.13
N PHE A 144 -0.19 -8.76 3.18
CA PHE A 144 0.25 -8.31 4.51
C PHE A 144 1.66 -8.80 4.84
N ARG A 145 2.59 -7.87 5.08
CA ARG A 145 3.98 -8.17 5.41
C ARG A 145 4.47 -7.34 6.58
N ASP A 146 4.70 -7.96 7.74
CA ASP A 146 5.07 -7.25 8.97
C ASP A 146 6.34 -6.39 8.81
N GLU A 147 7.26 -6.82 7.95
CA GLU A 147 8.49 -6.09 7.62
C GLU A 147 8.52 -5.75 6.12
N LEU A 148 7.70 -4.83 5.63
CA LEU A 148 7.51 -4.54 4.20
C LEU A 148 8.80 -4.38 3.37
N ILE A 149 9.90 -3.89 3.96
CA ILE A 149 11.14 -3.60 3.24
C ILE A 149 11.73 -4.78 2.47
N ALA A 150 11.63 -6.02 2.95
CA ALA A 150 12.18 -7.14 2.18
C ALA A 150 11.26 -7.63 1.05
N LEU A 151 10.00 -7.19 0.98
CA LEU A 151 9.26 -7.24 -0.28
C LEU A 151 9.89 -6.25 -1.27
N LEU A 152 10.00 -4.98 -0.88
CA LEU A 152 10.56 -3.93 -1.74
C LEU A 152 11.97 -4.27 -2.23
N SER A 153 12.85 -4.69 -1.31
CA SER A 153 14.22 -5.09 -1.63
C SER A 153 14.31 -6.36 -2.46
N SER A 154 13.27 -7.22 -2.45
CA SER A 154 13.21 -8.37 -3.34
C SER A 154 12.82 -7.94 -4.76
N LEU A 155 11.89 -6.99 -4.90
CA LEU A 155 11.45 -6.45 -6.19
C LEU A 155 12.53 -5.59 -6.88
N ASP A 156 13.50 -5.06 -6.12
CA ASP A 156 14.66 -4.33 -6.68
C ASP A 156 15.83 -5.25 -7.09
N LYS A 157 15.75 -6.58 -6.88
CA LYS A 157 16.84 -7.48 -7.29
C LYS A 157 16.82 -7.66 -8.80
N GLU A 158 18.02 -7.66 -9.40
CA GLU A 158 18.21 -8.01 -10.80
C GLU A 158 17.60 -9.40 -11.09
N GLY A 159 16.82 -9.50 -12.16
CA GLY A 159 16.05 -10.69 -12.55
C GLY A 159 14.61 -10.73 -12.01
N ASN A 160 14.20 -9.79 -11.14
CA ASN A 160 12.83 -9.70 -10.61
C ASN A 160 12.00 -8.57 -11.27
N GLU A 161 12.40 -8.08 -12.43
CA GLU A 161 11.73 -6.97 -13.13
C GLU A 161 10.28 -7.33 -13.49
N ALA A 162 10.02 -8.58 -13.87
CA ALA A 162 8.68 -9.08 -14.16
C ALA A 162 7.79 -9.10 -12.90
N ASP A 163 8.34 -9.50 -11.76
CA ASP A 163 7.62 -9.49 -10.48
C ASP A 163 7.30 -8.06 -10.06
N ARG A 164 8.26 -7.15 -10.20
CA ARG A 164 8.08 -5.72 -9.93
C ARG A 164 6.97 -5.12 -10.79
N ALA A 165 6.99 -5.39 -12.10
CA ALA A 165 5.95 -4.95 -13.04
C ALA A 165 4.57 -5.48 -12.63
N PHE A 166 4.48 -6.75 -12.25
CA PHE A 166 3.24 -7.36 -11.75
C PHE A 166 2.70 -6.60 -10.53
N PHE A 167 3.52 -6.34 -9.51
CA PHE A 167 3.07 -5.58 -8.34
C PHE A 167 2.60 -4.17 -8.72
N LEU A 168 3.31 -3.45 -9.59
CA LEU A 168 2.91 -2.12 -10.04
C LEU A 168 1.55 -2.12 -10.76
N GLU A 169 1.27 -3.16 -11.53
CA GLU A 169 0.01 -3.31 -12.26
C GLU A 169 -1.17 -3.53 -11.30
N THR A 170 -0.96 -4.27 -10.20
CA THR A 170 -2.01 -4.52 -9.21
C THR A 170 -2.48 -3.26 -8.47
N TRP A 171 -1.69 -2.17 -8.50
CA TRP A 171 -2.02 -0.96 -7.76
C TRP A 171 -3.32 -0.33 -8.24
N ASN A 172 -3.58 -0.25 -9.55
CA ASN A 172 -4.79 0.40 -10.06
C ASN A 172 -6.07 -0.36 -9.67
N GLY A 173 -6.01 -1.69 -9.56
CA GLY A 173 -7.13 -2.55 -9.19
C GLY A 173 -7.92 -3.13 -10.37
N ASN A 174 -7.69 -2.62 -11.59
CA ASN A 174 -8.39 -3.00 -12.83
C ASN A 174 -7.44 -3.56 -13.90
N GLY A 175 -6.18 -3.86 -13.55
CA GLY A 175 -5.24 -4.49 -14.47
C GLY A 175 -5.70 -5.90 -14.85
N ASN A 176 -5.47 -6.32 -16.09
CA ASN A 176 -5.81 -7.66 -16.55
C ASN A 176 -4.52 -8.46 -16.76
N PHE A 177 -4.47 -9.69 -16.23
CA PHE A 177 -3.24 -10.48 -16.30
C PHE A 177 -3.54 -11.92 -16.62
N THR A 178 -3.06 -12.35 -17.78
CA THR A 178 -3.20 -13.71 -18.27
C THR A 178 -1.85 -14.41 -18.17
N THR A 179 -1.84 -15.57 -17.53
CA THR A 179 -0.66 -16.44 -17.44
C THR A 179 -0.95 -17.75 -18.15
N ASP A 180 -0.15 -18.06 -19.17
CA ASP A 180 -0.21 -19.32 -19.91
C ASP A 180 0.97 -20.21 -19.52
N ARG A 181 0.69 -21.47 -19.18
CA ARG A 181 1.73 -22.45 -18.84
C ARG A 181 1.44 -23.80 -19.46
N ILE A 182 2.49 -24.40 -20.04
CA ILE A 182 2.46 -25.79 -20.52
C ILE A 182 2.09 -26.70 -19.34
N GLY A 183 0.99 -27.45 -19.50
CA GLY A 183 0.45 -28.39 -18.49
C GLY A 183 -0.55 -27.81 -17.48
N ARG A 184 -0.58 -26.49 -17.24
CA ARG A 184 -1.57 -25.84 -16.34
C ARG A 184 -2.63 -25.04 -17.07
N GLY A 185 -2.50 -24.86 -18.39
CA GLY A 185 -3.44 -24.10 -19.20
C GLY A 185 -3.32 -22.60 -18.98
N THR A 186 -4.44 -21.90 -19.17
CA THR A 186 -4.56 -20.44 -19.12
C THR A 186 -5.21 -20.02 -17.80
N ILE A 187 -4.55 -19.16 -17.04
CA ILE A 187 -5.12 -18.48 -15.87
C ILE A 187 -5.36 -17.03 -16.26
N ARG A 188 -6.63 -16.58 -16.23
CA ARG A 188 -7.00 -15.20 -16.53
C ARG A 188 -7.48 -14.49 -15.26
N ASN A 189 -6.82 -13.39 -14.93
CA ASN A 189 -7.26 -12.46 -13.90
C ASN A 189 -7.95 -11.28 -14.58
N GLU A 190 -9.22 -11.05 -14.27
CA GLU A 190 -9.99 -9.94 -14.84
C GLU A 190 -9.66 -8.63 -14.13
N ASN A 191 -9.38 -8.69 -12.82
CA ASN A 191 -9.03 -7.53 -12.00
C ASN A 191 -7.86 -7.86 -11.07
N LEU A 192 -6.68 -7.36 -11.39
CA LEU A 192 -5.53 -7.35 -10.48
C LEU A 192 -5.73 -6.28 -9.40
N CYS A 193 -6.36 -6.66 -8.30
CA CYS A 193 -6.57 -5.80 -7.15
C CYS A 193 -5.85 -6.35 -5.90
N LEU A 194 -4.69 -5.77 -5.59
CA LEU A 194 -3.90 -6.16 -4.42
C LEU A 194 -3.65 -4.92 -3.56
N SER A 195 -4.25 -4.89 -2.37
CA SER A 195 -3.91 -3.89 -1.35
C SER A 195 -2.66 -4.37 -0.60
N ILE A 196 -1.75 -3.46 -0.24
CA ILE A 196 -0.52 -3.83 0.47
C ILE A 196 -0.47 -3.12 1.80
N LEU A 197 -0.20 -3.86 2.88
CA LEU A 197 0.00 -3.31 4.22
C LEU A 197 1.21 -3.94 4.89
N GLY A 198 2.01 -3.14 5.59
CA GLY A 198 3.11 -3.66 6.37
C GLY A 198 3.74 -2.68 7.33
N GLY A 199 4.65 -3.16 8.16
CA GLY A 199 5.52 -2.32 8.98
C GLY A 199 6.85 -2.07 8.27
N ILE A 200 7.49 -0.94 8.55
CA ILE A 200 8.85 -0.67 8.07
C ILE A 200 9.63 0.10 9.13
N GLN A 201 10.94 -0.11 9.18
CA GLN A 201 11.82 0.58 10.10
C GLN A 201 12.41 1.84 9.44
N PRO A 202 12.53 2.98 10.16
CA PRO A 202 13.06 4.21 9.59
C PRO A 202 14.41 4.04 8.88
N GLN A 203 15.41 3.40 9.52
CA GLN A 203 16.75 3.27 8.93
C GLN A 203 16.74 2.46 7.63
N LYS A 204 15.89 1.43 7.56
CA LYS A 204 15.78 0.58 6.37
C LYS A 204 15.06 1.29 5.23
N LEU A 205 14.02 2.07 5.55
CA LEU A 205 13.34 2.92 4.57
C LEU A 205 14.29 4.00 4.03
N GLU A 206 15.05 4.64 4.90
CA GLU A 206 16.07 5.63 4.51
C GLU A 206 17.08 5.04 3.53
N SER A 207 17.64 3.87 3.85
CA SER A 207 18.57 3.14 2.98
C SER A 207 17.96 2.76 1.62
N TYR A 208 16.67 2.44 1.61
CA TYR A 208 15.93 2.12 0.38
C TYR A 208 15.74 3.35 -0.50
N LEU A 209 15.19 4.42 0.09
CA LEU A 209 14.93 5.68 -0.61
C LEU A 209 16.21 6.30 -1.17
N PHE A 210 17.33 6.18 -0.43
CA PHE A 210 18.64 6.63 -0.90
C PHE A 210 19.09 5.95 -2.19
N ARG A 211 18.89 4.64 -2.29
CA ARG A 211 19.20 3.87 -3.50
C ARG A 211 18.26 4.23 -4.65
N ALA A 212 16.96 4.34 -4.37
CA ALA A 212 15.96 4.70 -5.38
C ALA A 212 16.23 6.08 -6.02
N ILE A 213 16.65 7.06 -5.21
CA ILE A 213 16.98 8.41 -5.71
C ILE A 213 18.29 8.43 -6.50
N LYS A 214 19.33 7.74 -6.03
CA LYS A 214 20.64 7.71 -6.71
C LYS A 214 20.67 6.83 -7.97
N GLY A 215 19.92 5.74 -7.98
CA GLY A 215 19.94 4.73 -9.04
C GLY A 215 19.16 5.13 -10.30
N GLY A 216 18.34 6.18 -10.24
CA GLY A 216 17.48 6.58 -11.36
C GLY A 216 16.30 5.63 -11.62
N GLU A 217 16.16 4.56 -10.84
CA GLU A 217 15.07 3.57 -10.90
C GLU A 217 13.82 4.10 -10.21
N ASN A 218 13.22 5.13 -10.79
CA ASN A 218 12.03 5.76 -10.26
C ASN A 218 10.79 5.46 -11.10
N ASP A 219 10.27 4.24 -10.97
CA ASP A 219 9.03 3.80 -11.64
C ASP A 219 7.75 4.05 -10.82
N GLY A 220 7.91 4.75 -9.70
CA GLY A 220 6.81 5.13 -8.82
C GLY A 220 6.38 4.06 -7.81
N LEU A 221 7.15 2.98 -7.57
CA LEU A 221 6.73 1.92 -6.63
C LEU A 221 6.48 2.48 -5.23
N ILE A 222 7.42 3.23 -4.66
CA ILE A 222 7.30 3.76 -3.29
C ILE A 222 6.22 4.85 -3.20
N GLN A 223 6.04 5.63 -4.26
CA GLN A 223 5.03 6.67 -4.40
C GLN A 223 3.60 6.11 -4.37
N ARG A 224 3.42 4.82 -4.71
CA ARG A 224 2.12 4.14 -4.61
C ARG A 224 1.73 3.81 -3.17
N PHE A 225 2.67 3.78 -2.21
CA PHE A 225 2.39 3.65 -0.77
C PHE A 225 1.88 4.96 -0.16
N GLN A 226 0.75 5.45 -0.68
CA GLN A 226 0.15 6.73 -0.31
C GLN A 226 -0.39 6.76 1.13
N MET A 227 -0.70 5.60 1.70
CA MET A 227 -1.16 5.46 3.09
C MET A 227 0.01 5.26 4.07
N MET A 228 1.24 5.60 3.68
CA MET A 228 2.40 5.47 4.55
C MET A 228 2.41 6.54 5.65
N VAL A 229 2.51 6.11 6.91
CA VAL A 229 2.54 7.01 8.07
C VAL A 229 3.84 6.83 8.84
N TYR A 230 4.42 7.96 9.24
CA TYR A 230 5.59 8.04 10.11
C TYR A 230 5.28 8.90 11.35
N PRO A 231 4.62 8.33 12.37
CA PRO A 231 4.26 9.05 13.57
C PRO A 231 5.49 9.51 14.37
N ASP A 232 5.32 10.58 15.15
CA ASP A 232 6.31 11.00 16.12
C ASP A 232 6.47 9.99 17.25
N ARG A 233 7.70 9.87 17.75
CA ARG A 233 7.96 9.11 18.97
C ARG A 233 7.24 9.78 20.12
N ARG A 234 6.56 8.98 20.94
CA ARG A 234 6.01 9.46 22.20
C ARG A 234 7.17 9.95 23.09
N LYS A 235 7.15 11.23 23.45
CA LYS A 235 8.14 11.84 24.35
C LYS A 235 7.95 11.38 25.80
N THR A 236 6.73 10.98 26.14
CA THR A 236 6.34 10.51 27.47
C THR A 236 5.69 9.15 27.37
N TRP A 237 6.04 8.26 28.30
CA TRP A 237 5.39 6.96 28.45
C TRP A 237 4.58 6.97 29.74
N HIS A 238 3.32 6.57 29.63
CA HIS A 238 2.45 6.33 30.77
C HIS A 238 1.83 4.95 30.63
N PRO A 239 1.75 4.16 31.71
CA PRO A 239 1.03 2.90 31.68
C PRO A 239 -0.44 3.17 31.35
N ALA A 240 -0.95 2.52 30.30
CA ALA A 240 -2.35 2.56 29.91
C ALA A 240 -2.92 1.15 30.02
N ASP A 241 -3.73 0.92 31.05
CA ASP A 241 -4.44 -0.33 31.28
C ASP A 241 -5.93 -0.01 31.42
N PHE A 242 -6.62 0.03 30.28
CA PHE A 242 -8.04 0.33 30.20
C PHE A 242 -8.77 -0.83 29.55
N LYS A 243 -9.99 -1.11 30.02
CA LYS A 243 -10.87 -2.08 29.36
C LYS A 243 -11.12 -1.61 27.92
N PRO A 244 -11.02 -2.52 26.93
CA PRO A 244 -11.31 -2.17 25.54
C PRO A 244 -12.79 -1.82 25.38
N ASP A 245 -13.09 -0.90 24.46
CA ASP A 245 -14.46 -0.65 24.03
C ASP A 245 -14.94 -1.85 23.17
N LEU A 246 -15.69 -2.74 23.80
CA LEU A 246 -16.22 -3.95 23.16
C LEU A 246 -17.27 -3.61 22.10
N GLN A 247 -18.07 -2.56 22.32
CA GLN A 247 -19.10 -2.14 21.36
C GLN A 247 -18.47 -1.61 20.07
N ALA A 248 -17.44 -0.76 20.21
CA ALA A 248 -16.68 -0.29 19.05
C ALA A 248 -16.00 -1.44 18.29
N ARG A 249 -15.41 -2.40 19.02
CA ARG A 249 -14.76 -3.58 18.43
C ARG A 249 -15.75 -4.45 17.65
N GLU A 250 -16.94 -4.69 18.20
CA GLU A 250 -18.00 -5.45 17.54
C GLU A 250 -18.55 -4.70 16.33
N ARG A 251 -18.78 -3.39 16.44
CA ARG A 251 -19.22 -2.53 15.33
C ARG A 251 -18.24 -2.58 14.16
N VAL A 252 -16.94 -2.46 14.40
CA VAL A 252 -15.92 -2.58 13.34
C VAL A 252 -15.93 -3.97 12.70
N SER A 253 -16.06 -5.03 13.50
CA SER A 253 -16.16 -6.39 12.97
C SER A 253 -17.38 -6.57 12.06
N LYS A 254 -18.53 -6.03 12.48
CA LYS A 254 -19.78 -6.07 11.70
C LYS A 254 -19.67 -5.27 10.41
N ILE A 255 -19.12 -4.05 10.45
CA ILE A 255 -18.89 -3.22 9.25
C ILE A 255 -18.06 -3.99 8.21
N ILE A 256 -16.96 -4.61 8.64
CA ILE A 256 -16.08 -5.38 7.75
C ILE A 256 -16.78 -6.60 7.17
N GLU A 257 -17.56 -7.33 7.97
CA GLU A 257 -18.39 -8.46 7.49
C GLU A 257 -19.47 -8.01 6.51
N THR A 258 -20.14 -6.88 6.78
CA THR A 258 -21.14 -6.31 5.87
C THR A 258 -20.48 -5.94 4.54
N LEU A 259 -19.36 -5.20 4.55
CA LEU A 259 -18.66 -4.84 3.31
C LEU A 259 -18.19 -6.05 2.51
N ALA A 260 -17.76 -7.12 3.18
CA ALA A 260 -17.34 -8.35 2.53
C ALA A 260 -18.47 -9.04 1.74
N ASN A 261 -19.73 -8.79 2.10
CA ASN A 261 -20.90 -9.47 1.53
C ASN A 261 -21.90 -8.53 0.86
N LEU A 262 -21.68 -7.21 0.95
CA LEU A 262 -22.57 -6.20 0.40
C LEU A 262 -22.64 -6.32 -1.13
N ASP A 263 -23.86 -6.23 -1.64
CA ASP A 263 -24.13 -5.86 -3.01
C ASP A 263 -24.25 -4.34 -3.09
N PHE A 264 -23.25 -3.71 -3.70
CA PHE A 264 -23.15 -2.26 -3.74
C PHE A 264 -24.27 -1.59 -4.55
N THR A 265 -24.94 -2.32 -5.45
CA THR A 265 -26.08 -1.77 -6.22
C THR A 265 -27.25 -1.43 -5.31
N ASN A 266 -27.53 -2.29 -4.32
CA ASN A 266 -28.55 -2.05 -3.28
C ASN A 266 -28.17 -0.89 -2.33
N ALA A 267 -26.90 -0.49 -2.32
CA ALA A 267 -26.40 0.64 -1.55
C ALA A 267 -26.33 1.95 -2.35
N GLY A 268 -26.79 1.96 -3.61
CA GLY A 268 -26.82 3.15 -4.47
C GLY A 268 -25.68 3.27 -5.47
N ALA A 269 -24.91 2.20 -5.70
CA ALA A 269 -23.97 2.16 -6.80
C ALA A 269 -24.71 2.00 -8.14
N ILE A 270 -24.20 2.67 -9.16
CA ILE A 270 -24.69 2.64 -10.53
C ILE A 270 -24.00 1.51 -11.30
N THR A 271 -24.77 0.74 -12.06
CA THR A 271 -24.27 -0.33 -12.93
C THR A 271 -24.57 0.02 -14.37
N ASN A 272 -23.52 0.16 -15.19
CA ASN A 272 -23.61 0.37 -16.63
C ASN A 272 -22.87 -0.77 -17.35
N GLY A 273 -23.61 -1.76 -17.85
CA GLY A 273 -23.04 -2.89 -18.60
C GLY A 273 -22.25 -3.88 -17.73
N THR A 274 -21.11 -4.34 -18.25
CA THR A 274 -20.29 -5.43 -17.66
C THR A 274 -19.22 -4.96 -16.67
N MET A 275 -19.09 -3.65 -16.44
CA MET A 275 -18.09 -3.10 -15.52
C MET A 275 -18.56 -3.18 -14.07
N ALA A 276 -17.60 -3.18 -13.13
CA ALA A 276 -17.89 -3.11 -11.70
C ALA A 276 -18.81 -1.91 -11.37
N PRO A 277 -19.75 -2.08 -10.42
CA PRO A 277 -20.65 -1.01 -10.00
C PRO A 277 -19.84 0.16 -9.44
N HIS A 278 -20.35 1.38 -9.62
CA HIS A 278 -19.62 2.59 -9.22
C HIS A 278 -20.51 3.58 -8.50
N PHE A 279 -19.95 4.30 -7.55
CA PHE A 279 -20.60 5.47 -6.96
C PHE A 279 -20.14 6.75 -7.66
N GLN A 280 -20.98 7.78 -7.55
CA GLN A 280 -20.63 9.16 -7.89
C GLN A 280 -20.74 10.02 -6.63
N PHE A 281 -20.10 11.19 -6.63
CA PHE A 281 -20.30 12.18 -5.58
C PHE A 281 -21.72 12.77 -5.62
N ASP A 282 -22.25 13.12 -4.45
CA ASP A 282 -23.38 14.06 -4.39
C ASP A 282 -22.94 15.46 -4.88
N SER A 283 -23.88 16.38 -5.09
CA SER A 283 -23.58 17.70 -5.65
C SER A 283 -22.60 18.52 -4.79
N GLU A 284 -22.74 18.48 -3.46
CA GLU A 284 -21.84 19.21 -2.55
C GLU A 284 -20.45 18.58 -2.50
N ALA A 285 -20.38 17.24 -2.49
CA ALA A 285 -19.15 16.47 -2.54
C ALA A 285 -18.41 16.67 -3.86
N GLN A 286 -19.12 16.80 -4.99
CA GLN A 286 -18.54 17.05 -6.29
C GLN A 286 -17.82 18.39 -6.34
N THR A 287 -18.42 19.44 -5.76
CA THR A 287 -17.78 20.76 -5.63
C THR A 287 -16.48 20.68 -4.83
N ILE A 288 -16.52 20.03 -3.67
CA ILE A 288 -15.33 19.85 -2.82
C ILE A 288 -14.24 19.06 -3.54
N PHE A 289 -14.61 18.01 -4.28
CA PHE A 289 -13.66 17.22 -5.07
C PHE A 289 -12.96 18.08 -6.12
N PHE A 290 -13.69 18.91 -6.87
CA PHE A 290 -13.09 19.77 -7.89
C PHE A 290 -12.23 20.90 -7.32
N GLU A 291 -12.63 21.49 -6.19
CA GLU A 291 -11.80 22.47 -5.48
C GLU A 291 -10.48 21.84 -5.04
N TRP A 292 -10.55 20.68 -4.38
CA TRP A 292 -9.36 19.93 -3.96
C TRP A 292 -8.48 19.50 -5.13
N TRP A 293 -9.09 18.99 -6.21
CA TRP A 293 -8.37 18.54 -7.40
C TRP A 293 -7.63 19.70 -8.08
N THR A 294 -8.31 20.84 -8.23
CA THR A 294 -7.69 22.07 -8.76
C THR A 294 -6.48 22.43 -7.92
N GLN A 295 -6.61 22.47 -6.60
CA GLN A 295 -5.51 22.77 -5.70
C GLN A 295 -4.33 21.79 -5.85
N LEU A 296 -4.61 20.49 -5.98
CA LEU A 296 -3.58 19.48 -6.21
C LEU A 296 -2.79 19.79 -7.50
N GLU A 297 -3.48 20.07 -8.60
CA GLU A 297 -2.86 20.32 -9.90
C GLU A 297 -2.13 21.66 -9.97
N THR A 298 -2.67 22.72 -9.37
CA THR A 298 -2.15 24.09 -9.53
C THR A 298 -1.19 24.53 -8.44
N GLU A 299 -1.23 23.89 -7.27
CA GLU A 299 -0.40 24.27 -6.11
C GLU A 299 0.50 23.14 -5.61
N LYS A 300 0.15 21.87 -5.77
CA LYS A 300 0.93 20.79 -5.14
C LYS A 300 1.87 20.07 -6.10
N ILE A 301 1.50 19.98 -7.37
CA ILE A 301 2.24 19.22 -8.39
C ILE A 301 3.02 20.15 -9.34
N THR A 302 2.67 21.43 -9.41
CA THR A 302 3.29 22.47 -10.25
C THR A 302 4.35 23.31 -9.55
N ILE A 303 4.41 23.29 -8.22
CA ILE A 303 5.48 23.97 -7.47
C ILE A 303 6.83 23.28 -7.77
N ASP A 304 7.89 24.09 -7.81
CA ASP A 304 9.28 23.62 -7.83
C ASP A 304 9.63 22.93 -6.50
N ASP A 305 9.18 21.68 -6.35
CA ASP A 305 9.42 20.78 -5.22
C ASP A 305 10.27 19.58 -5.70
N GLN A 306 10.69 18.72 -4.77
CA GLN A 306 11.46 17.52 -5.11
C GLN A 306 10.65 16.59 -6.02
N PRO A 307 11.23 16.08 -7.14
CA PRO A 307 10.51 15.22 -8.09
C PRO A 307 9.81 14.02 -7.44
N ILE A 308 10.45 13.40 -6.45
CA ILE A 308 9.90 12.25 -5.71
C ILE A 308 8.62 12.60 -4.93
N ILE A 309 8.52 13.84 -4.42
CA ILE A 309 7.33 14.35 -3.72
C ILE A 309 6.22 14.61 -4.74
N ILE A 310 6.54 15.28 -5.86
CA ILE A 310 5.59 15.59 -6.94
C ILE A 310 4.96 14.30 -7.48
N GLU A 311 5.76 13.25 -7.70
CA GLU A 311 5.27 11.95 -8.15
C GLU A 311 4.42 11.23 -7.10
N HIS A 312 4.74 11.38 -5.81
CA HIS A 312 3.92 10.84 -4.72
C HIS A 312 2.56 11.54 -4.67
N LEU A 313 2.54 12.86 -4.63
CA LEU A 313 1.32 13.66 -4.62
C LEU A 313 0.50 13.47 -5.91
N SER A 314 1.16 13.20 -7.03
CA SER A 314 0.48 12.81 -8.27
C SER A 314 -0.37 11.55 -8.14
N LYS A 315 -0.05 10.63 -7.22
CA LYS A 315 -0.89 9.45 -6.94
C LYS A 315 -2.14 9.81 -6.13
N TYR A 316 -2.21 10.99 -5.50
CA TYR A 316 -3.36 11.39 -4.70
C TYR A 316 -4.62 11.58 -5.55
N ARG A 317 -4.45 11.81 -6.86
CA ARG A 317 -5.50 11.72 -7.88
C ARG A 317 -6.36 10.45 -7.72
N LYS A 318 -5.73 9.33 -7.34
CA LYS A 318 -6.41 8.08 -7.00
C LYS A 318 -6.79 8.03 -5.51
N LEU A 319 -5.88 8.42 -4.62
CA LEU A 319 -6.07 8.32 -3.16
C LEU A 319 -7.36 8.99 -2.68
N MET A 320 -7.55 10.26 -3.02
CA MET A 320 -8.61 11.07 -2.45
C MET A 320 -10.01 10.51 -2.77
N PRO A 321 -10.36 10.25 -4.05
CA PRO A 321 -11.66 9.65 -4.35
C PRO A 321 -11.78 8.23 -3.76
N SER A 322 -10.68 7.47 -3.69
CA SER A 322 -10.69 6.16 -3.02
C SER A 322 -11.04 6.28 -1.53
N LEU A 323 -10.44 7.23 -0.81
CA LEU A 323 -10.74 7.46 0.60
C LEU A 323 -12.18 7.93 0.79
N ALA A 324 -12.66 8.85 -0.05
CA ALA A 324 -14.04 9.33 0.04
C ALA A 324 -15.05 8.20 -0.15
N LEU A 325 -14.82 7.34 -1.16
CA LEU A 325 -15.64 6.13 -1.34
C LEU A 325 -15.59 5.23 -0.11
N LEU A 326 -14.40 4.90 0.39
CA LEU A 326 -14.28 3.97 1.51
C LEU A 326 -14.90 4.51 2.81
N PHE A 327 -14.79 5.81 3.10
CA PHE A 327 -15.48 6.43 4.24
C PHE A 327 -16.99 6.37 4.09
N HIS A 328 -17.49 6.66 2.89
CA HIS A 328 -18.92 6.53 2.59
C HIS A 328 -19.40 5.09 2.74
N LEU A 329 -18.65 4.11 2.24
CA LEU A 329 -18.98 2.70 2.36
C LEU A 329 -18.97 2.21 3.81
N VAL A 330 -18.09 2.75 4.65
CA VAL A 330 -18.12 2.49 6.10
C VAL A 330 -19.44 2.99 6.69
N ASP A 331 -19.88 4.20 6.35
CA ASP A 331 -21.16 4.74 6.82
C ASP A 331 -22.36 3.95 6.27
N VAL A 332 -22.29 3.45 5.04
CA VAL A 332 -23.29 2.56 4.43
C VAL A 332 -23.39 1.23 5.18
N ALA A 333 -22.27 0.55 5.39
CA ALA A 333 -22.22 -0.74 6.08
C ALA A 333 -22.65 -0.65 7.55
N ASP A 334 -22.50 0.53 8.13
CA ASP A 334 -22.93 0.87 9.48
C ASP A 334 -24.38 1.39 9.55
N GLY A 335 -25.10 1.39 8.41
CA GLY A 335 -26.51 1.76 8.31
C GLY A 335 -26.81 3.26 8.43
N ARG A 336 -25.79 4.12 8.32
CA ARG A 336 -25.92 5.58 8.48
C ARG A 336 -26.18 6.32 7.17
N LYS A 337 -25.82 5.74 6.02
CA LYS A 337 -25.94 6.36 4.69
C LYS A 337 -26.33 5.34 3.61
N THR A 338 -26.78 5.85 2.48
CA THR A 338 -27.01 5.13 1.21
C THR A 338 -26.89 6.13 0.06
N GLY A 339 -26.82 5.66 -1.19
CA GLY A 339 -26.76 6.52 -2.36
C GLY A 339 -25.36 7.04 -2.67
N GLN A 340 -25.30 8.21 -3.32
CA GLN A 340 -24.08 8.89 -3.74
C GLN A 340 -23.11 9.18 -2.58
N VAL A 341 -21.81 9.29 -2.89
CA VAL A 341 -20.76 9.56 -1.90
C VAL A 341 -21.00 10.92 -1.23
N SER A 342 -21.14 10.87 0.09
CA SER A 342 -21.55 12.04 0.87
C SER A 342 -20.48 13.11 1.01
N LYS A 343 -20.91 14.37 1.14
CA LYS A 343 -20.08 15.50 1.56
C LYS A 343 -19.15 15.19 2.74
N GLN A 344 -19.68 14.58 3.82
CA GLN A 344 -18.89 14.31 5.02
C GLN A 344 -17.73 13.34 4.75
N ALA A 345 -17.98 12.30 3.96
CA ALA A 345 -16.95 11.35 3.56
C ALA A 345 -15.86 12.03 2.70
N THR A 346 -16.25 12.94 1.81
CA THR A 346 -15.32 13.72 0.97
C THR A 346 -14.47 14.68 1.80
N ILE A 347 -15.06 15.41 2.76
CA ILE A 347 -14.30 16.29 3.67
C ILE A 347 -13.26 15.48 4.45
N LEU A 348 -13.66 14.31 4.98
CA LEU A 348 -12.75 13.44 5.71
C LEU A 348 -11.61 12.94 4.80
N ALA A 349 -11.90 12.61 3.55
CA ALA A 349 -10.87 12.23 2.57
C ALA A 349 -9.86 13.36 2.32
N VAL A 350 -10.31 14.61 2.15
CA VAL A 350 -9.43 15.78 2.01
C VAL A 350 -8.55 15.96 3.24
N GLN A 351 -9.12 15.85 4.45
CA GLN A 351 -8.36 15.94 5.69
C GLN A 351 -7.28 14.85 5.79
N TRP A 352 -7.62 13.62 5.38
CA TRP A 352 -6.65 12.53 5.32
C TRP A 352 -5.54 12.78 4.30
N CYS A 353 -5.84 13.32 3.12
CA CYS A 353 -4.82 13.71 2.15
C CYS A 353 -3.84 14.73 2.73
N ASN A 354 -4.33 15.75 3.45
CA ASN A 354 -3.46 16.73 4.11
C ASN A 354 -2.57 16.10 5.20
N TYR A 355 -3.14 15.18 5.99
CA TYR A 355 -2.39 14.42 7.00
C TYR A 355 -1.30 13.55 6.38
N LEU A 356 -1.63 12.83 5.29
CA LEU A 356 -0.71 11.93 4.60
C LEU A 356 0.38 12.70 3.84
N GLU A 357 0.09 13.89 3.30
CA GLU A 357 1.11 14.76 2.70
C GLU A 357 2.17 15.14 3.75
N GLY A 358 1.76 15.49 4.98
CA GLY A 358 2.69 15.78 6.07
C GLY A 358 3.63 14.60 6.38
N HIS A 359 3.10 13.38 6.35
CA HIS A 359 3.92 12.17 6.50
C HIS A 359 4.83 11.92 5.30
N ALA A 360 4.33 12.06 4.07
CA ALA A 360 5.13 11.92 2.86
C ALA A 360 6.32 12.89 2.87
N ARG A 361 6.09 14.17 3.20
CA ARG A 361 7.15 15.19 3.33
C ARG A 361 8.17 14.80 4.39
N ARG A 362 7.74 14.32 5.56
CA ARG A 362 8.65 13.80 6.60
C ARG A 362 9.47 12.62 6.09
N ILE A 363 8.84 11.66 5.41
CA ILE A 363 9.49 10.45 4.89
C ILE A 363 10.54 10.81 3.85
N TYR A 364 10.20 11.63 2.85
CA TYR A 364 11.14 12.02 1.81
C TYR A 364 12.23 12.95 2.34
N SER A 365 11.95 13.75 3.39
CA SER A 365 12.98 14.52 4.08
C SER A 365 14.05 13.66 4.75
N LEU A 366 13.79 12.36 5.00
CA LEU A 366 14.83 11.44 5.45
C LEU A 366 15.95 11.35 4.44
N VAL A 367 15.64 11.46 3.14
CA VAL A 367 16.63 11.38 2.05
C VAL A 367 16.83 12.75 1.40
N GLY A 368 16.65 13.82 2.19
CA GLY A 368 17.32 15.09 1.88
C GLY A 368 18.80 14.84 1.57
N SER A 369 19.41 15.71 0.77
CA SER A 369 20.77 15.50 0.23
C SER A 369 21.70 14.90 1.30
N VAL A 370 22.59 13.96 0.94
CA VAL A 370 23.55 13.39 1.92
C VAL A 370 24.27 14.51 2.68
N ALA A 371 24.48 15.64 2.00
CA ALA A 371 24.98 16.88 2.58
C ALA A 371 24.10 17.41 3.72
N VAL A 372 22.78 17.48 3.57
CA VAL A 372 21.84 17.89 4.63
C VAL A 372 21.85 16.91 5.82
N GLN A 373 21.92 15.59 5.57
CA GLN A 373 22.03 14.62 6.66
C GLN A 373 23.36 14.76 7.41
N ALA A 374 24.46 14.87 6.68
CA ALA A 374 25.78 15.12 7.21
C ALA A 374 25.84 16.48 7.95
N ALA A 375 25.13 17.50 7.45
CA ALA A 375 24.99 18.82 8.10
C ALA A 375 24.27 18.70 9.44
N ARG A 376 23.14 17.96 9.50
CA ARG A 376 22.45 17.68 10.78
C ARG A 376 23.36 16.95 11.75
N LYS A 377 24.09 15.93 11.28
CA LYS A 377 25.04 15.18 12.12
C LYS A 377 26.16 16.09 12.65
N LEU A 378 26.71 16.93 11.80
CA LEU A 378 27.74 17.90 12.15
C LEU A 378 27.20 18.93 13.14
N ALA A 379 25.97 19.42 12.95
CA ALA A 379 25.27 20.32 13.86
C ALA A 379 25.06 19.70 15.26
N ASP A 380 24.70 18.42 15.35
CA ASP A 380 24.60 17.70 16.63
C ASP A 380 25.95 17.62 17.35
N LYS A 381 27.05 17.43 16.61
CA LYS A 381 28.41 17.39 17.17
C LYS A 381 28.89 18.76 17.63
N ILE A 382 28.53 19.82 16.89
CA ILE A 382 28.74 21.22 17.29
C ILE A 382 27.98 21.52 18.59
N LYS A 383 26.68 21.16 18.64
CA LYS A 383 25.86 21.29 19.85
C LYS A 383 26.42 20.51 21.03
N ALA A 384 26.92 19.30 20.82
CA ALA A 384 27.55 18.52 21.88
C ALA A 384 28.93 19.07 22.32
N GLY A 385 29.47 20.09 21.66
CA GLY A 385 30.77 20.69 22.00
C GLY A 385 31.98 19.84 21.60
N HIS A 386 31.82 18.94 20.63
CA HIS A 386 32.90 18.07 20.18
C HIS A 386 33.87 18.73 19.18
N LEU A 387 33.57 19.95 18.75
CA LEU A 387 34.42 20.79 17.89
C LEU A 387 34.76 22.09 18.61
N LYS A 388 35.95 22.62 18.32
CA LYS A 388 36.38 23.95 18.75
C LYS A 388 35.65 25.03 17.94
N ASP A 389 35.65 26.25 18.45
CA ASP A 389 34.97 27.42 17.88
C ASP A 389 35.41 27.70 16.45
N GLU A 390 36.68 27.40 16.16
CA GLU A 390 37.23 27.30 14.83
C GLU A 390 37.64 25.86 14.53
N PHE A 391 37.24 25.35 13.37
CA PHE A 391 37.65 24.03 12.90
C PHE A 391 37.80 23.98 11.37
N THR A 392 38.49 22.94 10.88
CA THR A 392 38.64 22.65 9.45
C THR A 392 37.93 21.36 9.07
N ILE A 393 37.70 21.12 7.77
CA ILE A 393 37.19 19.83 7.26
C ILE A 393 38.04 18.65 7.78
N ARG A 394 39.36 18.85 7.88
CA ARG A 394 40.28 17.81 8.36
C ARG A 394 40.05 17.47 9.83
N ASP A 395 39.64 18.44 10.65
CA ASP A 395 39.37 18.22 12.07
C ASP A 395 38.11 17.38 12.28
N VAL A 396 37.09 17.56 11.42
CA VAL A 396 35.89 16.70 11.41
C VAL A 396 36.24 15.31 10.88
N TYR A 397 36.95 15.24 9.75
CA TYR A 397 37.33 13.97 9.10
C TYR A 397 38.11 13.05 10.04
N ARG A 398 39.05 13.60 10.83
CA ARG A 398 39.86 12.83 11.81
C ARG A 398 39.06 12.21 12.95
N LYS A 399 37.81 12.63 13.15
CA LYS A 399 36.94 12.07 14.19
C LYS A 399 36.21 10.82 13.75
N GLU A 400 36.21 10.52 12.44
CA GLU A 400 35.60 9.32 11.85
C GLU A 400 34.16 9.09 12.34
N TRP A 401 33.39 10.17 12.42
CA TRP A 401 31.99 10.09 12.80
C TRP A 401 31.15 9.54 11.65
N VAL A 402 30.21 8.66 11.99
CA VAL A 402 29.23 8.11 11.03
C VAL A 402 28.55 9.22 10.23
N LEU A 403 28.54 9.11 8.89
CA LEU A 403 28.07 10.10 7.89
C LEU A 403 29.00 11.32 7.67
N LEU A 404 30.19 11.33 8.28
CA LEU A 404 31.21 12.37 8.15
C LEU A 404 32.60 11.75 7.91
N GLU A 405 32.65 10.67 7.13
CA GLU A 405 33.88 9.95 6.78
C GLU A 405 34.50 10.43 5.47
N GLU A 406 33.75 11.12 4.60
CA GLU A 406 34.23 11.59 3.31
C GLU A 406 34.43 13.11 3.30
N LYS A 407 35.63 13.59 2.91
CA LYS A 407 35.94 15.04 2.93
C LYS A 407 35.01 15.88 2.06
N GLU A 408 34.60 15.36 0.90
CA GLU A 408 33.68 16.07 0.00
C GLU A 408 32.29 16.20 0.64
N LEU A 409 31.83 15.16 1.32
CA LEU A 409 30.56 15.17 2.04
C LEU A 409 30.58 16.11 3.24
N ILE A 410 31.68 16.10 4.02
CA ILE A 410 31.88 17.04 5.13
C ILE A 410 31.88 18.47 4.61
N LYS A 411 32.48 18.74 3.45
CA LYS A 411 32.46 20.07 2.84
C LYS A 411 31.04 20.51 2.53
N LYS A 412 30.27 19.66 1.81
CA LYS A 412 28.87 19.96 1.49
C LYS A 412 28.03 20.16 2.77
N ALA A 413 28.29 19.38 3.82
CA ALA A 413 27.66 19.56 5.13
C ALA A 413 27.99 20.90 5.79
N CYS A 414 29.25 21.35 5.69
CA CYS A 414 29.64 22.67 6.17
C CYS A 414 28.97 23.79 5.36
N ASP A 415 28.90 23.65 4.04
CA ASP A 415 28.28 24.63 3.14
C ASP A 415 26.78 24.82 3.49
N GLU A 416 26.04 23.73 3.70
CA GLU A 416 24.64 23.74 4.17
C GLU A 416 24.49 24.46 5.53
N LEU A 417 25.43 24.25 6.47
CA LEU A 417 25.41 24.93 7.77
C LEU A 417 25.83 26.40 7.69
N VAL A 418 26.60 26.80 6.68
CA VAL A 418 26.90 28.21 6.40
C VAL A 418 25.63 28.90 5.89
N GLU A 419 24.92 28.29 4.93
CA GLU A 419 23.64 28.81 4.44
C GLU A 419 22.59 28.91 5.55
N ALA A 420 22.53 27.92 6.44
CA ALA A 420 21.64 27.93 7.60
C ALA A 420 22.07 28.93 8.71
N GLY A 421 23.20 29.63 8.56
CA GLY A 421 23.71 30.61 9.52
C GLY A 421 24.32 30.01 10.81
N TRP A 422 24.64 28.71 10.81
CA TRP A 422 25.30 28.04 11.94
C TRP A 422 26.82 28.20 11.92
N LEU A 423 27.41 28.28 10.73
CA LEU A 423 28.84 28.43 10.51
C LEU A 423 29.13 29.69 9.69
N GLN A 424 30.34 30.22 9.84
CA GLN A 424 30.91 31.22 8.95
C GLN A 424 32.19 30.66 8.33
N MET A 425 32.28 30.68 7.00
CA MET A 425 33.48 30.23 6.28
C MET A 425 34.52 31.35 6.19
N ILE A 426 35.79 31.04 6.47
CA ILE A 426 36.92 31.96 6.38
C ILE A 426 38.06 31.31 5.60
N GLU A 427 38.60 32.02 4.62
CA GLU A 427 39.85 31.66 3.95
C GLU A 427 41.04 32.25 4.70
N GLN A 428 41.97 31.41 5.15
CA GLN A 428 43.21 31.86 5.78
C GLN A 428 44.41 31.52 4.88
N GLN A 429 45.26 32.52 4.61
CA GLN A 429 46.55 32.29 3.93
C GLN A 429 47.49 31.52 4.86
N ALA A 430 48.13 30.48 4.34
CA ALA A 430 49.16 29.75 5.08
C ALA A 430 50.37 30.67 5.31
N GLN A 431 50.93 30.68 6.53
CA GLN A 431 52.06 31.54 6.93
C GLN A 431 53.36 31.28 6.13
N SER A 432 53.41 30.23 5.31
CA SER A 432 54.60 29.77 4.58
C SER A 432 54.34 29.52 3.09
N GLY A 433 53.50 30.35 2.44
CA GLY A 433 53.34 30.34 0.98
C GLY A 433 52.62 29.11 0.39
N GLY A 434 51.97 28.31 1.24
CA GLY A 434 51.19 27.12 0.84
C GLY A 434 49.72 27.40 0.50
N HIS A 435 49.03 26.37 0.01
CA HIS A 435 47.60 26.41 -0.36
C HIS A 435 46.72 27.02 0.75
N LYS A 436 45.75 27.84 0.34
CA LYS A 436 44.72 28.44 1.22
C LYS A 436 43.99 27.34 2.01
N VAL A 437 43.82 27.54 3.32
CA VAL A 437 43.08 26.62 4.19
C VAL A 437 41.70 27.19 4.48
N LEU A 438 40.67 26.40 4.19
CA LEU A 438 39.29 26.73 4.56
C LEU A 438 39.06 26.40 6.04
N LYS A 439 38.68 27.41 6.81
CA LYS A 439 38.26 27.31 8.20
C LYS A 439 36.77 27.65 8.34
N PHE A 440 36.13 27.07 9.35
CA PHE A 440 34.75 27.34 9.72
C PHE A 440 34.70 27.82 11.17
N ILE A 441 33.99 28.93 11.40
CA ILE A 441 33.73 29.49 12.73
C ILE A 441 32.28 29.17 13.13
N ILE A 442 32.10 28.64 14.34
CA ILE A 442 30.77 28.36 14.89
C ILE A 442 30.09 29.66 15.32
N ASN A 443 28.86 29.90 14.89
CA ASN A 443 28.08 31.07 15.29
C ASN A 443 27.88 31.09 16.83
N PRO A 444 28.29 32.16 17.54
CA PRO A 444 28.19 32.25 18.99
C PRO A 444 26.77 32.05 19.54
N LYS A 445 25.73 32.47 18.79
CA LYS A 445 24.32 32.30 19.18
C LYS A 445 23.89 30.83 19.30
N ILE A 446 24.57 29.91 18.61
CA ILE A 446 24.31 28.47 18.72
C ILE A 446 24.72 27.92 20.10
N LYS A 447 25.71 28.56 20.75
CA LYS A 447 26.13 28.20 22.10
C LYS A 447 25.23 28.80 23.18
N GLU A 448 24.64 29.96 22.95
CA GLU A 448 23.69 30.59 23.90
C GLU A 448 22.42 29.75 24.09
N LEU A 449 22.01 28.98 23.08
CA LEU A 449 20.94 27.97 23.18
C LEU A 449 21.23 26.85 24.21
N LYS A 450 22.47 26.72 24.73
CA LYS A 450 22.80 25.79 25.83
C LYS A 450 22.48 26.33 27.21
N LEU A 451 22.38 27.65 27.37
CA LEU A 451 22.28 28.30 28.69
C LEU A 451 20.84 28.59 29.12
N GLY A 452 19.85 28.21 28.31
CA GLY A 452 18.42 28.41 28.56
C GLY A 452 17.59 27.13 28.65
N CYS A 453 18.20 25.97 28.92
CA CYS A 453 17.50 24.71 29.21
C CYS A 453 17.80 24.25 30.62
#